data_AF-A0A356QZB3-F1
#
_entry.id   AF-A0A356QZB3-F1
#
_cell.length_a   1.000
_cell.length_b   1.000
_cell.length_c   1.000
_cell.angle_alpha   90.00
_cell.angle_beta   90.00
_cell.angle_gamma   90.00
#
_symmetry.space_group_name_H-M   'P 1'
#
loop_
_entity.id
_entity.type
_entity.pdbx_description
1 polymer ?
#
loop_
_entity_poly.entity_id
_entity_poly.type
_entity_poly.pdbx_seq_one_letter_code
_entity_poly.pdbx_strand_id
1 'polypeptide(L)'
;LWVSLGILVALPGITFIATGMPLSWDVPVLKGFNFKGGMAIKPEFLALWLALSLYTACFIAEIVRAGILAVSHGQTEAAFALGLRPNRALQLIIIPQALRVIVPPLCSQYLNLTKNSSLAIAIGYMDITATLGGISLMQTGKEMETMLIVMGVYLVISLLISSFMNWFNHRIKLTER
;
A
#
# COMPACT_ATOMS: atom_id res chain seq x y z
N LEU A 1 -5.53 17.15 31.13
CA LEU A 1 -4.73 16.86 29.91
C LEU A 1 -3.30 16.45 30.25
N TRP A 2 -2.50 17.30 30.91
CA TRP A 2 -1.12 16.99 31.30
C TRP A 2 -0.95 15.74 32.19
N VAL A 3 -1.87 15.51 33.14
CA VAL A 3 -1.87 14.31 33.99
C VAL A 3 -2.17 13.02 33.21
N SER A 4 -3.05 13.10 32.19
CA SER A 4 -3.38 11.96 31.33
C SER A 4 -2.21 11.60 30.40
N LEU A 5 -1.53 12.60 29.84
CA LEU A 5 -0.28 12.40 29.08
C LEU A 5 0.83 11.83 29.96
N GLY A 6 0.95 12.30 31.20
CA GLY A 6 1.91 11.77 32.17
C GLY A 6 1.67 10.30 32.48
N ILE A 7 0.42 9.89 32.71
CA ILE A 7 0.06 8.48 32.94
C ILE A 7 0.34 7.63 31.69
N LEU A 8 0.02 8.14 30.50
CA LEU A 8 0.16 7.41 29.23
C LEU A 8 1.64 7.16 28.85
N VAL A 9 2.57 7.98 29.32
CA VAL A 9 4.01 7.81 29.06
C VAL A 9 4.72 7.14 30.25
N ALA A 10 4.36 7.48 31.48
CA ALA A 10 5.02 6.96 32.68
C ALA A 10 4.70 5.49 32.94
N LEU A 11 3.45 5.04 32.75
CA LEU A 11 3.09 3.63 32.98
C LEU A 11 3.82 2.68 32.01
N PRO A 12 3.86 2.96 30.68
CA PRO A 12 4.66 2.17 29.75
C PRO A 12 6.16 2.27 30.01
N GLY A 13 6.66 3.43 30.44
CA GLY A 13 8.08 3.59 30.77
C GLY A 13 8.50 2.75 31.99
N ILE A 14 7.67 2.74 33.03
CA ILE A 14 7.92 1.95 34.24
C ILE A 14 7.81 0.45 33.94
N THR A 15 6.83 0.01 33.15
CA THR A 15 6.72 -1.40 32.75
C THR A 15 7.86 -1.83 31.82
N PHE A 16 8.34 -0.95 30.95
CA PHE A 16 9.49 -1.19 30.07
C PHE A 16 10.80 -1.38 30.85
N ILE A 17 11.00 -0.62 31.93
CA ILE A 17 12.15 -0.76 32.82
C ILE A 17 11.99 -2.00 33.71
N ALA A 18 10.80 -2.24 34.27
CA ALA A 18 10.52 -3.37 35.16
C ALA A 18 10.59 -4.74 34.45
N THR A 19 10.32 -4.79 33.14
CA THR A 19 10.46 -5.99 32.30
C THR A 19 11.87 -6.22 31.76
N GLY A 20 12.85 -5.41 32.17
CA GLY A 20 14.26 -5.63 31.90
C GLY A 20 14.74 -5.14 30.52
N MET A 21 14.12 -4.10 29.96
CA MET A 21 14.45 -3.57 28.62
C MET A 21 14.46 -4.70 27.55
N PRO A 22 13.30 -5.30 27.24
CA PRO A 22 13.21 -6.39 26.26
C PRO A 22 13.54 -5.96 24.82
N LEU A 23 13.84 -4.68 24.58
CA LEU A 23 14.29 -4.15 23.30
C LEU A 23 15.80 -4.38 23.14
N SER A 24 16.21 -5.65 23.01
CA SER A 24 17.56 -5.97 22.57
C SER A 24 17.70 -5.56 21.10
N TRP A 25 18.26 -4.38 20.85
CA TRP A 25 18.80 -4.01 19.56
C TRP A 25 19.99 -4.93 19.27
N ASP A 26 19.69 -6.07 18.65
CA ASP A 26 20.68 -7.07 18.28
C ASP A 26 21.48 -6.50 17.10
N VAL A 27 22.65 -5.93 17.37
CA VAL A 27 23.53 -5.38 16.33
C VAL A 27 24.17 -6.54 15.55
N PRO A 28 24.23 -6.49 14.21
CA PRO A 28 24.78 -7.59 13.42
C PRO A 28 26.26 -7.76 13.73
N VAL A 29 26.62 -8.86 14.42
CA VAL A 29 28.01 -9.22 14.69
C VAL A 29 28.45 -10.26 13.65
N LEU A 30 29.62 -10.05 13.05
CA LEU A 30 30.28 -11.07 12.23
C LEU A 30 30.64 -12.28 13.10
N LYS A 31 29.90 -13.38 12.96
CA LYS A 31 30.26 -14.67 13.54
C LYS A 31 30.56 -15.66 12.40
N GLY A 32 31.85 -15.85 12.13
CA GLY A 32 32.33 -16.72 11.04
C GLY A 32 32.23 -16.04 9.67
N PHE A 33 31.81 -16.77 8.64
CA PHE A 33 31.64 -16.27 7.26
C PHE A 33 30.32 -15.51 7.01
N ASN A 34 29.45 -15.39 8.01
CA ASN A 34 28.15 -14.71 7.88
C ASN A 34 27.91 -13.76 9.07
N PHE A 35 27.15 -12.69 8.82
CA PHE A 35 26.60 -11.85 9.87
C PHE A 35 25.44 -12.60 10.56
N LYS A 36 25.52 -12.78 11.88
CA LYS A 36 24.43 -13.35 12.69
C LYS A 36 24.01 -12.31 13.74
N GLY A 37 22.71 -12.05 13.84
CA GLY A 37 22.15 -10.90 14.58
C GLY A 37 21.88 -9.72 13.64
N GLY A 38 21.01 -8.79 14.04
CA GLY A 38 20.55 -7.68 13.20
C GLY A 38 19.26 -7.96 12.43
N MET A 39 18.51 -6.89 12.16
CA MET A 39 17.39 -6.90 11.21
C MET A 39 17.97 -7.07 9.79
N ALA A 40 18.12 -8.31 9.33
CA ALA A 40 18.61 -8.60 7.99
C ALA A 40 17.48 -8.43 6.98
N ILE A 41 17.56 -7.39 6.14
CA ILE A 41 16.65 -7.22 5.01
C ILE A 41 17.03 -8.26 3.95
N LYS A 42 16.14 -9.22 3.72
CA LYS A 42 16.26 -10.22 2.67
C LYS A 42 16.34 -9.54 1.29
N PRO A 43 17.34 -9.83 0.43
CA PRO A 43 17.44 -9.25 -0.91
C PRO A 43 16.17 -9.43 -1.75
N GLU A 44 15.46 -10.55 -1.55
CA GLU A 44 14.20 -10.88 -2.22
C GLU A 44 13.08 -9.89 -1.87
N PHE A 45 13.05 -9.41 -0.63
CA PHE A 45 12.11 -8.36 -0.20
C PHE A 45 12.38 -7.05 -0.92
N LEU A 46 13.66 -6.66 -0.99
CA LEU A 46 14.06 -5.42 -1.64
C LEU A 46 13.77 -5.45 -3.16
N ALA A 47 14.05 -6.59 -3.81
CA ALA A 47 13.73 -6.80 -5.22
C ALA A 47 12.21 -6.72 -5.47
N LEU A 48 11.41 -7.40 -4.65
CA LEU A 48 9.95 -7.37 -4.76
C LEU A 48 9.40 -5.94 -4.54
N TRP A 49 9.87 -5.27 -3.50
CA TRP A 49 9.43 -3.93 -3.16
C TRP A 49 9.77 -2.92 -4.28
N LEU A 50 11.00 -2.95 -4.80
CA LEU A 50 11.40 -2.10 -5.91
C LEU A 50 10.61 -2.41 -7.19
N ALA A 51 10.43 -3.70 -7.52
CA ALA A 51 9.67 -4.09 -8.70
C ALA A 51 8.21 -3.61 -8.65
N LEU A 52 7.51 -3.87 -7.53
CA LEU A 52 6.12 -3.47 -7.36
C LEU A 52 5.96 -1.95 -7.27
N SER A 53 6.86 -1.25 -6.56
CA SER A 53 6.80 0.21 -6.43
C SER A 53 7.02 0.92 -7.75
N LEU A 54 8.05 0.55 -8.53
CA LEU A 54 8.32 1.16 -9.83
C LEU A 54 7.20 0.87 -10.83
N TYR A 55 6.73 -0.38 -10.87
CA TYR A 55 5.60 -0.78 -11.72
C TYR A 55 4.37 0.08 -11.40
N THR A 56 3.98 0.15 -10.13
CA THR A 56 2.77 0.86 -9.71
C THR A 56 2.90 2.36 -9.88
N ALA A 57 4.09 2.92 -9.63
CA ALA A 57 4.36 4.35 -9.82
C ALA A 57 4.17 4.80 -11.28
N CYS A 58 4.64 3.98 -12.24
CA CYS A 58 4.45 4.26 -13.67
C CYS A 58 2.95 4.33 -14.04
N PHE A 59 2.17 3.34 -13.59
CA PHE A 59 0.72 3.32 -13.84
C PHE A 59 0.00 4.49 -13.15
N ILE A 60 0.34 4.80 -11.90
CA ILE A 60 -0.26 5.93 -11.19
C ILE A 60 0.06 7.25 -11.89
N ALA A 61 1.30 7.44 -12.36
CA ALA A 61 1.70 8.64 -13.09
C ALA A 61 0.85 8.83 -14.37
N GLU A 62 0.61 7.75 -15.11
CA GLU A 62 -0.19 7.79 -16.32
C GLU A 62 -1.68 8.04 -16.04
N ILE A 63 -2.22 7.45 -14.97
CA ILE A 63 -3.59 7.72 -14.50
C ILE A 63 -3.74 9.20 -14.13
N VAL A 64 -2.78 9.77 -13.39
CA VAL A 64 -2.81 11.19 -13.00
C VAL A 64 -2.71 12.09 -14.23
N ARG A 65 -1.80 11.79 -15.16
CA ARG A 65 -1.63 12.53 -16.41
C ARG A 65 -2.91 12.51 -17.25
N ALA A 66 -3.49 11.33 -17.46
CA ALA A 66 -4.74 11.17 -18.19
C ALA A 66 -5.92 11.87 -17.49
N GLY A 67 -5.97 11.83 -16.17
CA GLY A 67 -6.99 12.52 -15.39
C GLY A 67 -6.93 14.05 -15.49
N ILE A 68 -5.73 14.62 -15.55
CA ILE A 68 -5.55 16.07 -15.78
C ILE A 68 -5.95 16.45 -17.21
N LEU A 69 -5.57 15.64 -18.20
CA LEU A 69 -5.93 15.88 -19.61
C LEU A 69 -7.41 15.70 -19.92
N ALA A 70 -8.13 14.93 -19.09
CA ALA A 70 -9.58 14.76 -19.23
C ALA A 70 -10.38 16.03 -18.89
N VAL A 71 -9.77 17.01 -18.20
CA VAL A 71 -10.42 18.28 -17.87
C VAL A 71 -10.49 19.17 -19.11
N SER A 72 -11.67 19.71 -19.41
CA SER A 72 -11.89 20.58 -20.57
C SER A 72 -10.94 21.78 -20.59
N HIS A 73 -10.30 22.03 -21.73
CA HIS A 73 -9.44 23.19 -21.95
C HIS A 73 -10.18 24.51 -21.69
N GLY A 74 -11.49 24.57 -21.92
CA GLY A 74 -12.30 25.77 -21.65
C GLY A 74 -12.31 26.20 -20.18
N GLN A 75 -12.20 25.26 -19.23
CA GLN A 75 -12.08 25.59 -17.80
C GLN A 75 -10.75 26.27 -17.50
N THR A 76 -9.68 25.82 -18.17
CA THR A 76 -8.34 26.37 -18.05
C THR A 76 -8.26 27.76 -18.68
N GLU A 77 -8.82 27.93 -19.88
CA GLU A 77 -8.89 29.22 -20.58
C GLU A 77 -9.75 30.24 -19.82
N ALA A 78 -10.91 29.83 -19.27
CA ALA A 78 -11.74 30.68 -18.45
C ALA A 78 -11.03 31.12 -17.16
N ALA A 79 -10.29 30.22 -16.51
CA ALA A 79 -9.49 30.56 -15.33
C ALA A 79 -8.43 31.63 -15.66
N PHE A 80 -7.76 31.50 -16.81
CA PHE A 80 -6.78 32.48 -17.27
C PHE A 80 -7.41 33.80 -17.69
N ALA A 81 -8.59 33.78 -18.33
CA ALA A 81 -9.34 34.99 -18.67
C ALA A 81 -9.79 35.78 -17.43
N LEU A 82 -10.04 35.10 -16.31
CA LEU A 82 -10.30 35.71 -15.00
C LEU A 82 -9.03 36.19 -14.28
N GLY A 83 -7.85 36.08 -14.89
CA GLY A 83 -6.58 36.52 -14.31
C GLY A 83 -6.02 35.59 -13.24
N LEU A 84 -6.50 34.35 -13.12
CA LEU A 84 -5.96 33.39 -12.16
C LEU A 84 -4.55 32.96 -12.57
N ARG A 85 -3.65 32.92 -11.58
CA ARG A 85 -2.30 32.37 -11.77
C ARG A 85 -2.39 30.85 -12.04
N PRO A 86 -1.48 30.27 -12.85
CA PRO A 86 -1.49 28.84 -13.20
C PRO A 86 -1.60 27.91 -11.99
N ASN A 87 -0.84 28.15 -10.92
CA ASN A 87 -0.93 27.34 -9.70
C ASN A 87 -2.31 27.38 -9.03
N ARG A 88 -2.99 28.53 -9.08
CA ARG A 88 -4.31 28.70 -8.46
C ARG A 88 -5.39 28.05 -9.31
N ALA A 89 -5.30 28.18 -10.64
CA ALA A 89 -6.16 27.48 -11.57
C ALA A 89 -6.03 25.95 -11.41
N LEU A 90 -4.80 25.45 -11.29
CA LEU A 90 -4.53 24.03 -11.07
C LEU A 90 -5.16 23.54 -9.75
N GLN A 91 -4.90 24.22 -8.63
CA GLN A 91 -5.37 23.78 -7.31
C GLN A 91 -6.88 23.90 -7.11
N LEU A 92 -7.50 24.97 -7.61
CA LEU A 92 -8.92 25.27 -7.34
C LEU A 92 -9.88 24.67 -8.37
N ILE A 93 -9.45 24.52 -9.62
CA ILE A 93 -10.35 24.20 -10.73
C ILE A 93 -9.99 22.84 -11.31
N ILE A 94 -8.73 22.66 -11.74
CA ILE A 94 -8.31 21.48 -12.49
C ILE A 94 -8.20 20.25 -11.59
N ILE A 95 -7.47 20.32 -10.46
CA ILE A 95 -7.26 19.18 -9.54
C ILE A 95 -8.58 18.62 -9.01
N PRO A 96 -9.53 19.44 -8.49
CA PRO A 96 -10.80 18.92 -7.98
C PRO A 96 -11.64 18.19 -9.03
N GLN A 97 -11.53 18.60 -10.30
CA GLN A 97 -12.21 17.95 -11.42
C GLN A 97 -11.48 16.67 -11.86
N ALA A 98 -10.15 16.75 -12.01
CA ALA A 98 -9.30 15.62 -12.39
C ALA A 98 -9.40 14.48 -11.36
N LEU A 99 -9.48 14.78 -10.05
CA LEU A 99 -9.61 13.77 -9.00
C LEU A 99 -10.81 12.84 -9.21
N ARG A 100 -11.92 13.34 -9.76
CA ARG A 100 -13.13 12.52 -10.02
C ARG A 100 -12.88 11.47 -11.10
N VAL A 101 -11.99 11.77 -12.04
CA VAL A 101 -11.59 10.87 -13.14
C VAL A 101 -10.45 9.94 -12.69
N ILE A 102 -9.55 10.42 -11.84
CA ILE A 102 -8.37 9.67 -11.34
C ILE A 102 -8.75 8.58 -10.34
N VAL A 103 -9.73 8.83 -9.47
CA VAL A 103 -10.04 7.93 -8.35
C VAL A 103 -10.53 6.54 -8.79
N PRO A 104 -11.49 6.39 -9.73
CA PRO A 104 -11.94 5.07 -10.16
C PRO A 104 -10.83 4.13 -10.68
N PRO A 105 -9.93 4.55 -11.60
CA PRO A 105 -8.84 3.70 -12.05
C PRO A 105 -7.78 3.42 -10.98
N LEU A 106 -7.54 4.34 -10.03
CA LEU A 106 -6.66 4.06 -8.89
C LEU A 106 -7.16 2.88 -8.05
N CYS A 107 -8.46 2.78 -7.82
CA CYS A 107 -9.05 1.65 -7.09
C CYS A 107 -8.72 0.30 -7.75
N SER A 108 -8.82 0.25 -9.08
CA SER A 108 -8.44 -0.95 -9.85
C SER A 108 -6.94 -1.23 -9.73
N GLN A 109 -6.10 -0.20 -9.74
CA GLN A 109 -4.66 -0.34 -9.58
C GLN A 109 -4.27 -0.91 -8.21
N TYR A 110 -4.97 -0.55 -7.13
CA TYR A 110 -4.75 -1.14 -5.80
C TYR A 110 -5.14 -2.62 -5.73
N LEU A 111 -6.22 -3.01 -6.40
CA LEU A 111 -6.59 -4.43 -6.52
C LEU A 111 -5.54 -5.21 -7.32
N ASN A 112 -5.01 -4.62 -8.40
CA ASN A 112 -3.94 -5.22 -9.18
C ASN A 112 -2.64 -5.32 -8.38
N LEU A 113 -2.28 -4.31 -7.58
CA LEU A 113 -1.12 -4.36 -6.70
C LEU A 113 -1.20 -5.54 -5.73
N THR A 114 -2.37 -5.75 -5.13
CA THR A 114 -2.62 -6.86 -4.19
C THR A 114 -2.53 -8.22 -4.88
N LYS A 115 -2.99 -8.33 -6.14
CA LYS A 115 -2.85 -9.58 -6.91
C LYS A 115 -1.41 -9.80 -7.36
N ASN A 116 -0.72 -8.75 -7.78
CA ASN A 116 0.66 -8.84 -8.27
C ASN A 116 1.66 -9.14 -7.15
N SER A 117 1.38 -8.75 -5.90
CA SER A 117 2.21 -9.14 -4.76
C SER A 117 2.24 -10.67 -4.56
N SER A 118 1.18 -11.38 -4.93
CA SER A 118 1.13 -12.84 -4.85
C SER A 118 2.16 -13.55 -5.75
N LEU A 119 2.59 -12.89 -6.84
CA LEU A 119 3.60 -13.39 -7.78
C LEU A 119 5.02 -13.38 -7.18
N ALA A 120 5.20 -12.79 -5.98
CA ALA A 120 6.45 -12.76 -5.23
C ALA A 120 7.08 -14.14 -5.01
N ILE A 121 6.25 -15.20 -5.03
CA ILE A 121 6.70 -16.60 -4.95
C ILE A 121 7.72 -16.95 -6.05
N ALA A 122 7.64 -16.32 -7.24
CA ALA A 122 8.56 -16.56 -8.35
C ALA A 122 10.00 -16.09 -8.05
N ILE A 123 10.18 -15.14 -7.13
CA ILE A 123 11.49 -14.62 -6.70
C ILE A 123 11.94 -15.29 -5.39
N GLY A 124 11.20 -16.30 -4.90
CA GLY A 124 11.51 -17.01 -3.66
C GLY A 124 11.17 -16.23 -2.39
N TYR A 125 10.44 -15.11 -2.51
CA TYR A 125 9.97 -14.38 -1.33
C TYR A 125 8.79 -15.11 -0.69
N MET A 126 8.92 -15.39 0.61
CA MET A 126 7.94 -16.15 1.37
C MET A 126 6.78 -15.26 1.83
N ASP A 127 5.86 -14.97 0.92
CA ASP A 127 4.59 -14.27 1.25
C ASP A 127 3.49 -15.28 1.64
N ILE A 128 2.25 -14.81 1.84
CA ILE A 128 1.06 -15.63 2.16
C ILE A 128 0.90 -16.79 1.16
N THR A 129 1.14 -16.56 -0.14
CA THR A 129 1.09 -17.60 -1.17
C THR A 129 2.19 -18.65 -1.03
N ALA A 130 3.41 -18.24 -0.72
CA ALA A 130 4.54 -19.15 -0.58
C ALA A 130 4.48 -19.95 0.73
N THR A 131 3.98 -19.34 1.81
CA THR A 131 3.87 -19.98 3.11
C THR A 131 2.74 -20.99 3.13
N LEU A 132 1.53 -20.58 2.72
CA LEU A 132 0.38 -21.48 2.67
C LEU A 132 0.48 -22.40 1.46
N GLY A 133 0.62 -21.89 0.23
CA GLY A 133 0.62 -22.70 -1.00
C GLY A 133 1.88 -23.52 -1.26
N GLY A 134 3.04 -23.16 -0.70
CA GLY A 134 4.30 -23.88 -0.89
C GLY A 134 4.63 -24.83 0.26
N ILE A 135 4.82 -24.29 1.47
CA ILE A 135 5.29 -25.07 2.62
C ILE A 135 4.21 -26.04 3.12
N SER A 136 2.98 -25.57 3.31
CA SER A 136 1.91 -26.44 3.80
C SER A 136 1.55 -27.53 2.79
N LEU A 137 1.74 -27.26 1.49
CA LEU A 137 1.59 -28.24 0.43
C LEU A 137 2.62 -29.37 0.58
N MET A 138 3.89 -29.02 0.76
CA MET A 138 4.96 -30.01 0.95
C MET A 138 4.83 -30.82 2.24
N GLN A 139 4.26 -30.25 3.30
CA GLN A 139 4.11 -30.93 4.59
C GLN A 139 2.85 -31.80 4.68
N THR A 140 1.76 -31.40 4.00
CA THR A 140 0.45 -32.05 4.16
C THR A 140 0.11 -32.97 2.99
N GLY A 141 0.75 -32.79 1.81
CA GLY A 141 0.44 -33.55 0.58
C GLY A 141 -0.95 -33.24 0.00
N LYS A 142 -1.66 -32.26 0.57
CA LYS A 142 -3.01 -31.86 0.17
C LYS A 142 -2.99 -30.57 -0.64
N GLU A 143 -2.63 -30.70 -1.90
CA GLU A 143 -2.43 -29.57 -2.81
C GLU A 143 -3.72 -28.75 -3.02
N MET A 144 -4.85 -29.43 -3.20
CA MET A 144 -6.14 -28.79 -3.50
C MET A 144 -6.70 -27.98 -2.32
N GLU A 145 -6.70 -28.54 -1.10
CA GLU A 145 -7.23 -27.86 0.10
C GLU A 145 -6.43 -26.58 0.39
N THR A 146 -5.11 -26.66 0.27
CA THR A 146 -4.20 -25.55 0.55
C THR A 146 -4.36 -24.41 -0.44
N MET A 147 -4.49 -24.72 -1.74
CA MET A 147 -4.71 -23.71 -2.78
C MET A 147 -6.09 -23.04 -2.64
N LEU A 148 -7.12 -23.78 -2.24
CA LEU A 148 -8.46 -23.26 -2.00
C LEU A 148 -8.46 -22.22 -0.86
N ILE A 149 -7.72 -22.48 0.22
CA ILE A 149 -7.54 -21.52 1.32
C ILE A 149 -6.85 -20.25 0.83
N VAL A 150 -5.77 -20.37 0.04
CA VAL A 150 -5.08 -19.22 -0.54
C VAL A 150 -6.03 -18.39 -1.40
N MET A 151 -6.77 -19.03 -2.31
CA MET A 151 -7.76 -18.34 -3.14
C MET A 151 -8.84 -17.63 -2.29
N GLY A 152 -9.32 -18.28 -1.23
CA GLY A 152 -10.30 -17.71 -0.31
C GLY A 152 -9.76 -16.47 0.42
N VAL A 153 -8.53 -16.51 0.91
CA VAL A 153 -7.88 -15.37 1.58
C VAL A 153 -7.73 -14.19 0.61
N TYR A 154 -7.22 -14.43 -0.59
CA TYR A 154 -7.07 -13.38 -1.61
C TYR A 154 -8.43 -12.80 -2.05
N LEU A 155 -9.47 -13.63 -2.12
CA LEU A 155 -10.83 -13.18 -2.40
C LEU A 155 -11.35 -12.26 -1.29
N VAL A 156 -11.22 -12.66 -0.02
CA VAL A 156 -11.65 -11.84 1.11
C VAL A 156 -10.92 -10.50 1.15
N ILE A 157 -9.59 -10.50 0.99
CA ILE A 157 -8.81 -9.27 0.92
C ILE A 157 -9.28 -8.40 -0.26
N SER A 158 -9.47 -9.00 -1.44
CA SER A 158 -9.95 -8.28 -2.62
C SER A 158 -11.34 -7.66 -2.41
N LEU A 159 -12.24 -8.37 -1.75
CA LEU A 159 -13.58 -7.87 -1.42
C LEU A 159 -13.54 -6.74 -0.38
N LEU A 160 -12.68 -6.85 0.63
CA LEU A 160 -12.47 -5.78 1.62
C LEU A 160 -11.94 -4.51 0.97
N ILE A 161 -10.91 -4.63 0.12
CA ILE A 161 -10.35 -3.50 -0.63
C ILE A 161 -11.42 -2.92 -1.57
N SER A 162 -12.10 -3.78 -2.34
CA SER A 162 -13.16 -3.35 -3.27
C SER A 162 -14.29 -2.61 -2.55
N SER A 163 -14.73 -3.11 -1.38
CA SER A 163 -15.76 -2.48 -0.57
C SER A 163 -15.33 -1.09 -0.07
N PHE A 164 -14.12 -0.98 0.49
CA PHE A 164 -13.56 0.30 0.94
C PHE A 164 -13.42 1.29 -0.23
N MET A 165 -12.97 0.81 -1.38
CA MET A 165 -12.82 1.62 -2.59
C MET A 165 -14.16 2.05 -3.19
N ASN A 166 -15.17 1.20 -3.14
CA ASN A 166 -16.51 1.53 -3.59
C ASN A 166 -17.15 2.58 -2.69
N TRP A 167 -16.94 2.48 -1.37
CA TRP A 167 -17.32 3.51 -0.41
C TRP A 167 -16.63 4.85 -0.68
N PHE A 168 -15.31 4.82 -0.92
CA PHE A 168 -14.53 6.02 -1.26
C PHE A 168 -14.98 6.67 -2.57
N ASN A 169 -15.25 5.86 -3.60
CA ASN A 169 -15.80 6.31 -4.88
C ASN A 169 -17.17 6.99 -4.70
N HIS A 170 -18.05 6.41 -3.88
CA HIS A 170 -19.36 7.00 -3.59
C HIS A 170 -19.25 8.35 -2.88
N ARG A 171 -18.23 8.56 -2.04
CA ARG A 171 -17.96 9.86 -1.38
C ARG A 171 -17.48 10.93 -2.35
N ILE A 172 -16.78 10.56 -3.42
CA ILE A 172 -16.18 11.49 -4.38
C ILE A 172 -17.11 11.81 -5.54
N LYS A 173 -18.02 10.90 -5.89
CA LYS A 173 -19.16 11.17 -6.75
C LYS A 173 -20.23 11.99 -6.02
N LEU A 174 -19.96 13.28 -5.79
CA LEU A 174 -21.02 14.23 -5.49
C LEU A 174 -21.81 14.50 -6.78
N THR A 175 -22.99 13.89 -6.82
CA THR A 175 -24.19 14.14 -7.63
C THR A 175 -24.02 15.12 -8.79
N GLU A 176 -23.89 14.57 -10.01
CA GLU A 176 -24.37 15.27 -11.20
C GLU A 176 -25.87 15.53 -11.02
N ARG A 177 -26.24 16.81 -10.89
CA ARG A 177 -27.59 17.30 -11.15
C ARG A 177 -27.54 18.08 -12.45
#